data_AF-A0A2G9S6W1-F1
#
_entry.id   AF-A0A2G9S6W1-F1
#
_cell.length_a   1.000
_cell.length_b   1.000
_cell.length_c   1.000
_cell.angle_alpha   90.00
_cell.angle_beta   90.00
_cell.angle_gamma   90.00
#
_symmetry.space_group_name_H-M   'P 1'
#
loop_
_entity.id
_entity.type
_entity.pdbx_description
1 polymer ?
#
loop_
_entity_poly.entity_id
_entity_poly.type
_entity_poly.pdbx_seq_one_letter_code
_entity_poly.pdbx_strand_id
1 'polypeptide(L)'
;MMHRPSVSGGGKDCLQKKSGSLLHEVDLKGKFPSRDSAEDGYHGVSPVTAFPAQNAYGLYDLLGNAWEWTSTEYKVPKGSATQHEQKMYVLRGASWIDTQDGSANHKARVTTRMGNTPDSASDNLGFRCVKDVTTPAENGKEDL
;
A
#
# COMPACT_ATOMS: atom_id res chain seq x y z
N MET A 1 11.76 56.05 13.22
CA MET A 1 12.82 55.18 12.64
C MET A 1 12.54 53.75 13.08
N MET A 2 11.63 53.06 12.37
CA MET A 2 11.21 51.70 12.74
C MET A 2 12.05 50.67 11.96
N HIS A 3 12.69 49.77 12.69
CA HIS A 3 13.45 48.66 12.12
C HIS A 3 12.49 47.65 11.46
N ARG A 4 12.74 47.33 10.19
CA ARG A 4 12.11 46.19 9.50
C ARG A 4 12.88 44.92 9.85
N PRO A 5 12.23 43.82 10.26
CA PRO A 5 12.90 42.53 10.29
C PRO A 5 13.08 42.01 8.85
N SER A 6 14.31 41.64 8.53
CA SER A 6 14.68 40.93 7.30
C SER A 6 14.11 39.52 7.35
N VAL A 7 13.18 39.21 6.45
CA VAL A 7 12.72 37.84 6.23
C VAL A 7 13.73 37.19 5.28
N SER A 8 14.65 36.40 5.83
CA SER A 8 15.49 35.51 5.04
C SER A 8 14.63 34.38 4.49
N GLY A 9 14.12 34.55 3.27
CA GLY A 9 13.47 33.50 2.49
C GLY A 9 14.47 32.41 2.13
N GLY A 10 14.73 31.50 3.06
CA GLY A 10 15.41 30.24 2.81
C GLY A 10 14.40 29.17 2.45
N GLY A 11 13.78 29.28 1.27
CA GLY A 11 13.05 28.18 0.66
C GLY A 11 14.04 27.07 0.33
N LYS A 12 14.28 26.16 1.28
CA LYS A 12 15.11 24.99 1.05
C LYS A 12 14.26 23.97 0.30
N ASP A 13 14.40 24.01 -1.02
CA ASP A 13 14.33 22.88 -1.95
C ASP A 13 13.53 21.68 -1.44
N CYS A 14 12.21 21.83 -1.49
CA CYS A 14 11.33 20.68 -1.59
C CYS A 14 11.50 20.12 -3.01
N LEU A 15 11.78 18.82 -3.12
CA LEU A 15 11.74 18.03 -4.35
C LEU A 15 12.96 18.16 -5.29
N GLN A 16 14.11 17.68 -4.84
CA GLN A 16 14.99 16.97 -5.77
C GLN A 16 14.39 15.57 -6.03
N LYS A 17 13.42 15.51 -6.94
CA LYS A 17 12.92 14.25 -7.52
C LYS A 17 14.08 13.59 -8.27
N LYS A 18 14.81 12.71 -7.59
CA LYS A 18 15.67 11.75 -8.29
C LYS A 18 14.74 10.87 -9.13
N SER A 19 15.06 10.78 -10.41
CA SER A 19 14.51 9.79 -11.34
C SER A 19 14.76 8.41 -10.74
N GLY A 20 13.73 7.86 -10.10
CA GLY A 20 13.77 6.63 -9.30
C GLY A 20 12.45 5.89 -9.46
N SER A 21 12.54 4.56 -9.44
CA SER A 21 11.54 3.57 -9.83
C SER A 21 10.09 3.86 -9.37
N LEU A 22 9.12 3.51 -10.22
CA LEU A 22 7.66 3.57 -9.99
C LEU A 22 7.15 2.60 -8.91
N LEU A 23 8.05 1.83 -8.30
CA LEU A 23 7.74 0.92 -7.22
C LEU A 23 8.32 1.50 -5.95
N HIS A 24 7.55 1.41 -4.86
CA HIS A 24 8.01 1.57 -3.50
C HIS A 24 9.35 0.82 -3.38
N GLU A 25 10.46 1.57 -3.44
CA GLU A 25 11.78 1.04 -3.18
C GLU A 25 11.88 1.11 -1.66
N VAL A 26 11.31 0.10 -1.00
CA VAL A 26 11.67 -0.19 0.39
C VAL A 26 13.12 -0.68 0.33
N ASP A 27 14.04 0.25 0.06
CA ASP A 27 15.48 0.05 0.11
C ASP A 27 15.91 0.35 1.53
N LEU A 28 15.74 -0.66 2.37
CA LEU A 28 16.37 -0.70 3.66
C LEU A 28 17.81 -1.18 3.47
N LYS A 29 18.70 -0.28 3.05
CA LYS A 29 20.15 -0.48 3.31
C LYS A 29 20.46 -0.49 4.81
N GLY A 30 19.49 -0.17 5.67
CA GLY A 30 19.51 -0.44 7.11
C GLY A 30 18.97 -1.83 7.46
N LYS A 31 19.60 -2.53 8.41
CA LYS A 31 19.07 -3.83 8.87
C LYS A 31 17.72 -3.63 9.59
N PHE A 32 16.60 -3.96 8.95
CA PHE A 32 15.32 -4.16 9.64
C PHE A 32 15.49 -5.21 10.75
N PRO A 33 14.86 -5.08 11.93
CA PRO A 33 13.94 -4.02 12.38
C PRO A 33 14.66 -2.81 13.01
N SER A 34 15.99 -2.81 13.06
CA SER A 34 16.77 -1.84 13.85
C SER A 34 16.87 -0.44 13.22
N ARG A 35 16.75 -0.34 11.89
CA ARG A 35 16.85 0.94 11.18
C ARG A 35 16.06 0.91 9.88
N ASP A 36 15.15 1.86 9.75
CA ASP A 36 14.55 2.28 8.51
C ASP A 36 15.31 3.53 8.00
N SER A 37 15.67 3.58 6.72
CA SER A 37 16.37 4.73 6.11
C SER A 37 15.42 5.80 5.58
N ALA A 38 14.11 5.52 5.46
CA ALA A 38 13.10 6.39 4.82
C ALA A 38 13.60 7.02 3.51
N GLU A 39 14.23 6.20 2.65
CA GLU A 39 14.72 6.69 1.35
C GLU A 39 13.57 7.18 0.45
N ASP A 40 12.36 6.68 0.70
CA ASP A 40 11.09 7.07 0.08
C ASP A 40 10.44 8.32 0.73
N GLY A 41 11.00 8.81 1.84
CA GLY A 41 10.51 9.95 2.60
C GLY A 41 9.56 9.62 3.76
N TYR A 42 9.28 8.35 4.06
CA TYR A 42 8.32 7.95 5.10
C TYR A 42 8.89 6.89 6.04
N HIS A 43 8.74 7.12 7.35
CA HIS A 43 8.86 6.08 8.37
C HIS A 43 7.46 5.65 8.79
N GLY A 44 7.05 4.46 8.39
CA GLY A 44 5.68 4.00 8.60
C GLY A 44 4.76 4.33 7.43
N VAL A 45 3.48 4.57 7.74
CA VAL A 45 2.46 4.87 6.72
C VAL A 45 2.68 6.25 6.08
N SER A 46 2.36 6.33 4.79
CA SER A 46 2.38 7.55 3.98
C SER A 46 0.96 7.95 3.56
N PRO A 47 0.71 9.23 3.18
CA PRO A 47 -0.54 9.63 2.54
C PRO A 47 -0.83 8.78 1.29
N VAL A 48 -2.09 8.40 1.07
CA VAL A 48 -2.51 7.53 -0.07
C VAL A 48 -2.21 8.09 -1.47
N THR A 49 -1.83 9.36 -1.56
CA THR A 49 -1.42 10.06 -2.81
C THR A 49 0.01 10.59 -2.76
N ALA A 50 0.84 10.11 -1.82
CA ALA A 50 2.24 10.54 -1.67
C ALA A 50 3.06 10.30 -2.93
N PHE A 51 2.77 9.20 -3.64
CA PHE A 51 3.46 8.80 -4.87
C PHE A 51 2.55 8.95 -6.10
N PRO A 52 3.10 9.01 -7.32
CA PRO A 52 2.32 8.96 -8.54
C PRO A 52 1.48 7.68 -8.67
N ALA A 53 0.49 7.69 -9.56
CA ALA A 53 -0.27 6.49 -9.88
C ALA A 53 0.67 5.36 -10.34
N GLN A 54 0.46 4.15 -9.81
CA GLN A 54 1.32 2.99 -10.03
C GLN A 54 0.98 2.24 -11.33
N ASN A 55 -0.14 2.56 -11.97
CA ASN A 55 -0.58 1.92 -13.22
C ASN A 55 -1.40 2.87 -14.10
N ALA A 56 -1.69 2.42 -15.32
CA ALA A 56 -2.46 3.16 -16.32
C ALA A 56 -3.94 3.38 -15.94
N TYR A 57 -4.43 2.72 -14.88
CA TYR A 57 -5.78 2.93 -14.35
C TYR A 57 -5.87 4.11 -13.38
N GLY A 58 -4.75 4.81 -13.13
CA GLY A 58 -4.72 5.93 -12.19
C GLY A 58 -4.85 5.49 -10.74
N LEU A 59 -4.55 4.22 -10.42
CA LEU A 59 -4.61 3.72 -9.06
C LEU A 59 -3.31 4.03 -8.31
N TYR A 60 -3.48 4.49 -7.08
CA TYR A 60 -2.41 4.82 -6.16
C TYR A 60 -2.29 3.74 -5.09
N ASP A 61 -1.07 3.62 -4.57
CA ASP A 61 -0.82 2.93 -3.30
C ASP A 61 -1.32 1.48 -3.23
N LEU A 62 -1.24 0.76 -4.35
CA LEU A 62 -1.60 -0.67 -4.42
C LEU A 62 -0.45 -1.57 -3.95
N LEU A 63 0.79 -1.11 -4.08
CA LEU A 63 1.99 -1.81 -3.65
C LEU A 63 2.73 -0.98 -2.59
N GLY A 64 2.94 -1.56 -1.41
CA GLY A 64 3.55 -0.92 -0.26
C GLY A 64 2.53 -0.21 0.62
N ASN A 65 3.01 0.68 1.51
CA ASN A 65 2.24 1.41 2.51
C ASN A 65 1.48 0.49 3.48
N ALA A 66 0.33 -0.04 3.11
CA ALA A 66 -0.44 -0.95 3.93
C ALA A 66 -0.89 -2.18 3.12
N TRP A 67 -0.89 -3.34 3.78
CA TRP A 67 -1.60 -4.50 3.29
C TRP A 67 -3.08 -4.16 3.13
N GLU A 68 -3.72 -4.69 2.09
CA GLU A 68 -5.14 -4.44 1.84
C GLU A 68 -5.96 -5.72 1.91
N TRP A 69 -7.01 -5.69 2.73
CA TRP A 69 -8.02 -6.75 2.77
C TRP A 69 -8.71 -6.94 1.42
N THR A 70 -9.01 -8.20 1.11
CA THR A 70 -9.91 -8.56 0.01
C THR A 70 -11.01 -9.48 0.51
N SER A 71 -12.12 -9.55 -0.22
CA SER A 71 -13.23 -10.48 0.08
C SER A 71 -12.92 -11.95 -0.24
N THR A 72 -11.75 -12.23 -0.84
CA THR A 72 -11.36 -13.58 -1.23
C THR A 72 -10.92 -14.40 -0.02
N GLU A 73 -11.44 -15.61 0.12
CA GLU A 73 -11.00 -16.54 1.17
C GLU A 73 -9.58 -17.05 0.89
N TYR A 74 -8.74 -17.04 1.92
CA TYR A 74 -7.37 -17.57 1.84
C TYR A 74 -7.38 -19.08 2.11
N LYS A 75 -7.14 -19.86 1.06
CA LYS A 75 -7.04 -21.32 1.17
C LYS A 75 -5.64 -21.74 1.58
N VAL A 76 -5.52 -22.38 2.74
CA VAL A 76 -4.29 -23.06 3.17
C VAL A 76 -4.24 -24.44 2.50
N PRO A 77 -3.13 -24.84 1.85
CA PRO A 77 -2.99 -26.19 1.30
C PRO A 77 -3.21 -27.27 2.36
N LYS A 78 -3.92 -28.35 1.99
CA LYS A 78 -4.13 -29.50 2.87
C LYS A 78 -2.78 -30.11 3.26
N GLY A 79 -2.58 -30.39 4.55
CA GLY A 79 -1.32 -30.93 5.07
C GLY A 79 -0.26 -29.88 5.42
N SER A 80 -0.56 -28.58 5.31
CA SER A 80 0.31 -27.55 5.92
C SER A 80 0.26 -27.68 7.44
N ALA A 81 1.43 -27.56 8.10
CA ALA A 81 1.52 -27.46 9.56
C ALA A 81 0.76 -26.25 10.13
N THR A 82 0.44 -25.27 9.27
CA THR A 82 -0.36 -24.09 9.58
C THR A 82 -1.81 -24.22 9.10
N GLN A 83 -2.35 -25.44 8.99
CA GLN A 83 -3.79 -25.63 8.82
C GLN A 83 -4.50 -25.14 10.08
N HIS A 84 -4.69 -23.83 10.16
CA HIS A 84 -5.63 -23.23 11.07
C HIS A 84 -7.02 -23.53 10.50
N GLU A 85 -7.87 -24.14 11.31
CA GLU A 85 -9.30 -24.36 11.00
C GLU A 85 -10.06 -23.03 10.87
N GLN A 86 -9.40 -21.91 11.18
CA GLN A 86 -10.00 -20.59 11.14
C GLN A 86 -10.06 -20.05 9.72
N LYS A 87 -11.23 -19.50 9.37
CA LYS A 87 -11.44 -18.79 8.11
C LYS A 87 -10.49 -17.60 8.03
N MET A 88 -9.77 -17.50 6.92
CA MET A 88 -8.87 -16.39 6.63
C MET A 88 -9.26 -15.71 5.34
N TYR A 89 -8.91 -14.44 5.20
CA TYR A 89 -9.08 -13.68 3.97
C TYR A 89 -7.72 -13.25 3.39
N VAL A 90 -7.68 -13.09 2.07
CA VAL A 90 -6.47 -12.73 1.35
C VAL A 90 -6.16 -11.25 1.58
N LEU A 91 -4.93 -10.98 2.00
CA LEU A 91 -4.31 -9.66 1.97
C LEU A 91 -3.45 -9.51 0.71
N ARG A 92 -3.40 -8.30 0.14
CA ARG A 92 -2.58 -7.96 -1.05
C ARG A 92 -1.78 -6.67 -0.81
N GLY A 93 -0.77 -6.46 -1.65
CA GLY A 93 -0.08 -5.17 -1.75
C GLY A 93 1.23 -5.05 -0.99
N ALA A 94 1.51 -5.90 0.00
CA ALA A 94 2.62 -5.67 0.94
C ALA A 94 2.42 -4.36 1.73
N SER A 95 3.38 -4.00 2.58
CA SER A 95 3.29 -2.83 3.45
C SER A 95 4.63 -2.12 3.60
N TRP A 96 4.66 -1.03 4.36
CA TRP A 96 5.88 -0.25 4.63
C TRP A 96 7.00 -1.02 5.33
N ILE A 97 6.71 -2.21 5.92
CA ILE A 97 7.73 -3.09 6.51
C ILE A 97 8.26 -4.16 5.54
N ASP A 98 7.69 -4.32 4.34
CA ASP A 98 8.04 -5.38 3.39
C ASP A 98 9.06 -4.89 2.36
N THR A 99 9.99 -5.74 1.92
CA THR A 99 11.13 -5.31 1.08
C THR A 99 10.98 -5.69 -0.38
N GLN A 100 11.50 -4.87 -1.30
CA GLN A 100 11.42 -5.15 -2.73
C GLN A 100 12.23 -6.41 -3.13
N ASP A 101 13.36 -6.65 -2.49
CA ASP A 101 14.24 -7.78 -2.76
C ASP A 101 13.86 -9.04 -1.95
N GLY A 102 13.10 -8.89 -0.87
CA GLY A 102 12.73 -9.94 0.08
C GLY A 102 13.78 -10.19 1.15
N SER A 103 14.71 -9.25 1.37
CA SER A 103 15.71 -9.31 2.45
C SER A 103 15.08 -9.23 3.85
N ALA A 104 13.92 -8.59 3.97
CA ALA A 104 13.08 -8.58 5.18
C ALA A 104 11.59 -8.73 4.86
N ASN A 105 10.87 -9.45 5.74
CA ASN A 105 9.44 -9.75 5.65
C ASN A 105 9.04 -10.32 4.26
N HIS A 106 7.97 -9.84 3.64
CA HIS A 106 7.58 -10.31 2.32
C HIS A 106 8.37 -9.60 1.23
N LYS A 107 8.61 -10.32 0.14
CA LYS A 107 9.06 -9.71 -1.10
C LYS A 107 7.90 -8.92 -1.73
N ALA A 108 7.99 -7.59 -1.76
CA ALA A 108 6.97 -6.72 -2.29
C ALA A 108 6.88 -6.84 -3.84
N ARG A 109 5.79 -7.43 -4.33
CA ARG A 109 5.46 -7.60 -5.74
C ARG A 109 3.95 -7.50 -5.92
N VAL A 110 3.50 -7.23 -7.14
CA VAL A 110 2.06 -7.20 -7.48
C VAL A 110 1.34 -8.53 -7.17
N THR A 111 2.06 -9.64 -7.15
CA THR A 111 1.53 -10.98 -6.84
C THR A 111 1.59 -11.35 -5.36
N THR A 112 2.23 -10.53 -4.51
CA THR A 112 2.41 -10.84 -3.10
C THR A 112 1.06 -10.89 -2.42
N ARG A 113 0.85 -11.96 -1.65
CA ARG A 113 -0.38 -12.26 -0.94
C ARG A 113 -0.08 -13.02 0.34
N MET A 114 -0.86 -12.77 1.37
CA MET A 114 -0.87 -13.55 2.62
C MET A 114 -2.31 -13.74 3.10
N GLY A 115 -2.49 -14.59 4.11
CA GLY A 115 -3.79 -14.84 4.73
C GLY A 115 -3.79 -14.31 6.14
N ASN A 116 -4.92 -13.76 6.58
CA ASN A 116 -5.09 -13.34 7.96
C ASN A 116 -6.52 -13.61 8.44
N THR A 117 -6.71 -13.79 9.75
CA THR A 117 -8.05 -14.02 10.34
C THR A 117 -8.87 -12.73 10.28
N PRO A 118 -10.20 -12.79 10.08
CA PRO A 118 -11.03 -11.60 9.84
C PRO A 118 -11.09 -10.60 11.00
N ASP A 119 -10.69 -11.02 12.19
CA ASP A 119 -10.63 -10.21 13.41
C ASP A 119 -9.24 -9.58 13.67
N SER A 120 -8.25 -9.88 12.82
CA SER A 120 -6.91 -9.33 12.95
C SER A 120 -6.83 -7.88 12.49
N ALA A 121 -6.06 -7.06 13.21
CA ALA A 121 -5.76 -5.68 12.88
C ALA A 121 -4.31 -5.33 13.24
N SER A 122 -3.70 -4.44 12.48
CA SER A 122 -2.35 -3.91 12.71
C SER A 122 -2.22 -2.52 12.10
N ASP A 123 -1.14 -1.81 12.42
CA ASP A 123 -0.81 -0.47 11.93
C ASP A 123 -0.29 -0.45 10.47
N ASN A 124 -0.11 -1.62 9.85
CA ASN A 124 0.30 -1.80 8.47
C ASN A 124 -0.80 -2.49 7.61
N LEU A 125 -2.05 -2.48 8.07
CA LEU A 125 -3.19 -3.17 7.45
C LEU A 125 -4.38 -2.21 7.28
N GLY A 126 -4.87 -2.10 6.05
CA GLY A 126 -6.04 -1.31 5.66
C GLY A 126 -6.89 -2.02 4.61
N PHE A 127 -7.65 -1.26 3.84
CA PHE A 127 -8.47 -1.76 2.73
C PHE A 127 -8.87 -0.63 1.79
N ARG A 128 -9.28 -1.00 0.58
CA ARG A 128 -9.99 -0.11 -0.34
C ARG A 128 -11.31 -0.73 -0.78
N CYS A 129 -12.27 0.11 -1.09
CA CYS A 129 -13.59 -0.33 -1.54
C CYS A 129 -13.63 -0.48 -3.07
N VAL A 130 -14.48 -1.39 -3.51
CA VAL A 130 -14.88 -1.53 -4.92
C VAL A 130 -16.40 -1.53 -4.99
N LYS A 131 -16.96 -1.18 -6.15
CA LYS A 131 -18.39 -1.19 -6.41
C LYS A 131 -18.63 -1.71 -7.82
N ASP A 132 -19.68 -2.51 -7.98
CA ASP A 132 -20.16 -2.90 -9.30
C ASP A 132 -20.62 -1.68 -10.11
N VAL A 133 -20.33 -1.71 -11.41
CA VAL A 133 -20.85 -0.70 -12.33
C VAL A 133 -22.34 -0.92 -12.48
N THR A 134 -23.14 0.12 -12.19
CA THR A 134 -24.58 0.06 -12.43
C THR A 134 -24.82 0.27 -13.93
N THR A 135 -25.21 -0.79 -14.64
CA THR A 135 -25.74 -0.66 -16.00
C THR A 135 -27.16 -0.07 -15.92
N PRO A 136 -27.51 0.97 -16.70
CA PRO A 136 -28.89 1.42 -16.78
C PRO A 136 -29.79 0.27 -17.24
N ALA A 137 -30.89 0.03 -16.53
CA ALA A 137 -31.89 -0.94 -16.95
C ALA A 137 -32.44 -0.57 -18.34
N GLU A 138 -32.61 -1.56 -19.21
CA GLU A 138 -33.38 -1.40 -20.44
C GLU A 138 -34.84 -1.06 -20.07
N ASN A 139 -35.13 0.24 -19.95
CA ASN A 139 -36.49 0.74 -19.85
C ASN A 139 -37.15 0.57 -21.23
N GLY A 140 -37.96 -0.46 -21.40
CA GLY A 140 -38.79 -0.54 -22.61
C GLY A 140 -39.34 -1.92 -22.96
N LYS A 141 -40.15 -2.51 -22.09
CA LYS A 141 -41.24 -3.38 -22.57
C LYS A 141 -42.42 -3.25 -21.62
N GLU A 142 -43.25 -2.24 -21.88
CA GLU A 142 -44.62 -2.22 -21.39
C GLU A 142 -45.38 -3.29 -22.20
N ASP A 143 -45.93 -4.28 -21.50
CA ASP A 143 -46.90 -5.22 -22.05
C ASP A 143 -48.20 -4.46 -22.33
N LEU A 144 -48.60 -4.39 -23.60
CA LEU A 144 -49.98 -4.20 -24.07
C LEU A 144 -50.36 -5.40 -24.92
#